data_AF-S6CW59-F1
#
_entry.id   AF-S6CW59-F1
#
_cell.length_a   1.000
_cell.length_b   1.000
_cell.length_c   1.000
_cell.angle_alpha   90.00
_cell.angle_beta   90.00
_cell.angle_gamma   90.00
#
_symmetry.space_group_name_H-M   'P 1'
#
loop_
_entity.id
_entity.type
_entity.pdbx_description
1 polymer ?
#
loop_
_entity_poly.entity_id
_entity_poly.type
_entity_poly.pdbx_seq_one_letter_code
_entity_poly.pdbx_strand_id
1 'polypeptide(L)'
;MKLVIAEKETDEDEENPVKYLATNKIDAPTEHVIRSYGMRWRIETFFEDSKQDLGLGDCEMQTDEGASRHWHLLMAAYSLVRLDPDSRALGTVRSKASSLRANLEHSLKEAVYNLLSWVRDNDDRGVDDLMKEIDHLFVHSTADANVQS
;
A
#
# COMPACT_ATOMS: atom_id res chain seq x y z
N MET A 1 5.63 10.00 26.37
CA MET A 1 5.61 10.80 25.12
C MET A 1 7.05 11.09 24.74
N LYS A 2 7.43 10.88 23.48
CA LYS A 2 8.77 11.16 22.97
C LYS A 2 8.66 12.20 21.85
N LEU A 3 9.49 13.23 21.91
CA LEU A 3 9.62 14.24 20.86
C LEU A 3 10.93 13.97 20.11
N VAL A 4 10.86 13.92 18.78
CA VAL A 4 12.01 13.75 17.89
C VAL A 4 12.10 15.01 17.04
N ILE A 5 13.29 15.61 17.00
CA ILE A 5 13.63 16.72 16.12
C ILE A 5 14.49 16.11 15.02
N ALA A 6 14.04 16.21 13.77
CA ALA A 6 14.75 15.69 12.62
C ALA A 6 15.01 16.84 11.65
N GLU A 7 16.27 17.04 11.30
CA GLU A 7 16.67 17.97 10.24
C GLU A 7 16.94 17.16 8.97
N LYS A 8 16.32 17.58 7.87
CA LYS A 8 16.53 16.96 6.56
C LYS A 8 17.72 17.67 5.91
N GLU A 9 18.82 16.95 5.68
CA GLU A 9 19.90 17.46 4.84
C GLU A 9 19.44 17.41 3.38
N THR A 10 19.31 18.57 2.75
CA THR A 10 19.01 18.73 1.32
C THR A 10 20.02 19.66 0.66
N ASP A 11 20.35 19.39 -0.60
CA ASP A 11 21.16 20.28 -1.45
C ASP A 11 20.38 21.54 -1.91
N GLU A 12 19.08 21.59 -1.64
CA GLU A 12 18.17 22.69 -1.97
C GLU A 12 17.78 23.45 -0.69
N ASP A 13 17.63 24.78 -0.80
CA ASP A 13 17.12 25.67 0.25
C ASP A 13 15.64 25.38 0.54
N GLU A 14 15.35 24.29 1.23
CA GLU A 14 14.01 24.00 1.74
C GLU A 14 13.71 24.99 2.87
N GLU A 15 12.62 25.77 2.73
CA GLU A 15 12.25 26.88 3.63
C GLU A 15 12.04 26.44 5.10
N ASN A 16 11.98 25.12 5.36
CA ASN A 16 11.96 24.55 6.70
C ASN A 16 12.56 23.12 6.74
N PRO A 17 13.88 22.96 6.95
CA PRO A 17 14.52 21.65 6.99
C PRO A 17 14.22 20.87 8.27
N VAL A 18 13.71 21.53 9.32
CA VAL A 18 13.51 20.93 10.65
C VAL A 18 12.06 20.48 10.84
N LYS A 19 11.88 19.20 11.18
CA LYS A 19 10.59 18.56 11.50
C LYS A 19 10.53 18.13 12.95
N TYR A 20 9.41 18.45 13.59
CA TYR A 20 9.10 18.05 14.96
C TYR A 20 8.10 16.91 14.95
N LEU A 21 8.50 15.74 15.44
CA LEU A 21 7.70 14.52 15.46
C LEU A 21 7.38 14.12 16.90
N ALA A 22 6.09 14.07 17.24
CA ALA A 22 5.63 13.56 18.53
C ALA A 22 5.15 12.10 18.38
N THR A 23 5.62 11.21 19.26
CA THR A 23 5.22 9.79 19.24
C THR A 23 4.89 9.26 20.63
N ASN A 24 3.94 8.33 20.69
CA ASN A 24 3.63 7.54 21.88
C ASN A 24 4.53 6.30 22.01
N LYS A 25 5.32 5.97 20.97
CA LYS A 25 6.28 4.85 20.96
C LYS A 25 7.58 5.27 21.64
N ILE A 26 7.58 5.24 22.97
CA ILE A 26 8.74 5.65 23.79
C ILE A 26 9.95 4.73 23.61
N ASP A 27 9.71 3.42 23.42
CA ASP A 27 10.76 2.40 23.31
C ASP A 27 11.34 2.28 21.89
N ALA A 28 10.72 2.94 20.90
CA ALA A 28 11.18 2.85 19.52
C ALA A 28 12.47 3.66 19.30
N PRO A 29 13.47 3.10 18.61
CA PRO A 29 14.64 3.84 18.15
C PRO A 29 14.23 5.07 17.33
N THR A 30 14.99 6.16 17.46
CA THR A 30 14.67 7.42 16.77
C THR A 30 14.64 7.26 15.25
N GLU A 31 15.55 6.45 14.69
CA GLU A 31 15.56 6.09 13.27
C GLU A 31 14.24 5.44 12.83
N HIS A 32 13.70 4.52 13.65
CA HIS A 32 12.42 3.88 13.36
C HIS A 32 11.30 4.93 13.31
N VAL A 33 11.25 5.88 14.25
CA VAL A 33 10.24 6.96 14.27
C VAL A 33 10.33 7.82 13.00
N ILE A 34 11.54 8.19 12.58
CA ILE A 34 11.77 8.98 11.36
C ILE A 34 11.35 8.17 10.12
N ARG A 35 11.74 6.90 10.03
CA ARG A 35 11.37 5.99 8.92
C ARG A 35 9.85 5.82 8.84
N SER A 36 9.18 5.59 9.96
CA SER A 36 7.72 5.50 10.03
C SER A 36 7.06 6.79 9.55
N TYR A 37 7.59 7.96 9.93
CA TYR A 37 7.08 9.23 9.42
C TYR A 37 7.30 9.40 7.91
N GLY A 38 8.41 8.89 7.36
CA GLY A 38 8.67 8.84 5.91
C GLY A 38 7.57 8.10 5.14
N MET A 39 6.93 7.11 5.75
CA MET A 39 5.80 6.39 5.14
C MET A 39 4.55 7.26 4.97
N ARG A 40 4.45 8.43 5.64
CA ARG A 40 3.33 9.36 5.49
C ARG A 40 3.14 9.77 4.03
N TRP A 41 4.22 9.97 3.27
CA TRP A 41 4.11 10.41 1.87
C TRP A 41 3.34 9.42 0.98
N ARG A 42 3.31 8.13 1.35
CA ARG A 42 2.62 7.09 0.57
C ARG A 42 1.12 7.37 0.42
N ILE A 43 0.49 8.04 1.40
CA ILE A 43 -0.93 8.38 1.30
C ILE A 43 -1.17 9.52 0.31
N GLU A 44 -0.25 10.49 0.21
CA GLU A 44 -0.31 11.59 -0.74
C GLU A 44 -0.21 11.05 -2.16
N THR A 45 0.80 10.20 -2.41
CA THR A 45 0.99 9.51 -3.69
C THR A 45 -0.22 8.64 -4.04
N PHE A 46 -0.79 7.92 -3.06
CA PHE A 46 -2.02 7.17 -3.29
C PHE A 46 -3.16 8.04 -3.80
N PHE A 47 -3.42 9.18 -3.15
CA PHE A 47 -4.49 10.08 -3.57
C PHE A 47 -4.20 10.76 -4.92
N GLU A 48 -2.94 11.07 -5.21
CA GLU A 48 -2.52 11.61 -6.49
C GLU A 48 -2.73 10.59 -7.64
N ASP A 49 -2.16 9.39 -7.51
CA ASP A 49 -2.33 8.29 -8.46
C ASP A 49 -3.82 7.96 -8.67
N SER A 50 -4.58 7.92 -7.58
CA SER A 50 -6.02 7.58 -7.63
C SER A 50 -6.83 8.62 -8.40
N LYS A 51 -6.53 9.91 -8.21
CA LYS A 51 -7.20 11.00 -8.91
C LYS A 51 -6.85 11.04 -10.39
N GLN A 52 -5.58 10.84 -10.74
CA GLN A 52 -5.08 11.01 -12.10
C GLN A 52 -5.26 9.76 -12.96
N ASP A 53 -4.96 8.58 -12.43
CA ASP A 53 -4.84 7.36 -13.24
C ASP A 53 -5.98 6.36 -13.05
N LEU A 54 -6.71 6.46 -11.94
CA LEU A 54 -7.84 5.57 -11.63
C LEU A 54 -9.22 6.23 -11.75
N GLY A 55 -9.28 7.48 -12.21
CA GLY A 55 -10.54 8.16 -12.51
C GLY A 55 -11.34 8.57 -11.27
N LEU A 56 -10.72 8.64 -10.08
CA LEU A 56 -11.37 9.18 -8.89
C LEU A 56 -11.74 10.66 -9.08
N GLY A 57 -10.97 11.40 -9.89
CA GLY A 57 -11.27 12.80 -10.23
C GLY A 57 -12.50 12.98 -11.12
N ASP A 58 -12.88 11.95 -11.87
CA ASP A 58 -13.95 11.98 -12.88
C ASP A 58 -15.25 11.32 -12.37
N CYS A 59 -15.34 11.01 -11.07
CA CYS A 59 -16.50 10.37 -10.49
C CYS A 59 -17.66 11.37 -10.31
N GLU A 60 -18.64 11.33 -11.22
CA GLU A 60 -19.86 12.16 -11.17
C GLU A 60 -21.02 11.53 -10.36
N MET A 61 -20.73 10.56 -9.49
CA MET A 61 -21.79 9.88 -8.74
C MET A 61 -22.45 10.81 -7.72
N GLN A 62 -23.78 10.92 -7.80
CA GLN A 62 -24.59 11.80 -6.95
C GLN A 62 -25.17 11.09 -5.71
N THR A 63 -24.90 9.80 -5.55
CA THR A 63 -25.42 8.99 -4.43
C THR A 63 -24.28 8.49 -3.55
N ASP A 64 -24.47 8.56 -2.23
CA ASP A 64 -23.47 8.14 -1.25
C ASP A 64 -23.12 6.65 -1.39
N GLU A 65 -24.12 5.82 -1.73
CA GLU A 65 -23.92 4.38 -1.94
C GLU A 65 -23.09 4.10 -3.21
N GLY A 66 -23.31 4.87 -4.28
CA GLY A 66 -22.52 4.79 -5.51
C GLY A 66 -21.07 5.20 -5.27
N ALA A 67 -20.86 6.35 -4.60
CA ALA A 67 -19.52 6.84 -4.26
C ALA A 67 -18.77 5.83 -3.37
N SER A 68 -19.45 5.23 -2.39
CA SER A 68 -18.88 4.17 -1.55
C SER A 68 -18.45 2.96 -2.37
N ARG A 69 -19.30 2.42 -3.26
CA ARG A 69 -18.93 1.27 -4.11
C ARG A 69 -17.77 1.58 -5.03
N HIS A 70 -17.76 2.77 -5.64
CA HIS A 70 -16.66 3.23 -6.48
C HIS A 70 -15.35 3.29 -5.68
N TRP A 71 -15.39 3.81 -4.44
CA TRP A 71 -14.24 3.84 -3.55
C TRP A 71 -13.67 2.46 -3.22
N HIS A 72 -14.53 1.49 -2.92
CA HIS A 72 -14.09 0.11 -2.65
C HIS A 72 -13.44 -0.54 -3.88
N LEU A 73 -14.02 -0.34 -5.07
CA LEU A 73 -13.46 -0.84 -6.33
C LEU A 73 -12.12 -0.19 -6.65
N LEU A 74 -12.00 1.12 -6.44
CA LEU A 74 -10.76 1.88 -6.58
C LEU A 74 -9.66 1.34 -5.65
N MET A 75 -9.98 1.11 -4.37
CA MET A 75 -9.06 0.55 -3.39
C MET A 75 -8.59 -0.85 -3.77
N ALA A 76 -9.50 -1.70 -4.28
CA ALA A 76 -9.16 -3.04 -4.76
C ALA A 76 -8.25 -2.99 -5.99
N ALA A 77 -8.59 -2.15 -6.97
CA ALA A 77 -7.79 -1.94 -8.18
C ALA A 77 -6.37 -1.46 -7.86
N TYR A 78 -6.25 -0.46 -6.99
CA TYR A 78 -4.96 0.07 -6.56
C TYR A 78 -4.11 -0.97 -5.82
N SER A 79 -4.74 -1.77 -4.96
CA SER A 79 -4.06 -2.83 -4.22
C SER A 79 -3.51 -3.90 -5.17
N LEU A 80 -4.28 -4.30 -6.18
CA LEU A 80 -3.83 -5.25 -7.21
C LEU A 80 -2.64 -4.71 -8.00
N VAL A 81 -2.69 -3.45 -8.43
CA VAL A 81 -1.57 -2.82 -9.15
C VAL A 81 -0.30 -2.74 -8.30
N ARG A 82 -0.43 -2.59 -6.97
CA ARG A 82 0.72 -2.60 -6.05
C ARG A 82 1.22 -3.99 -5.66
N LEU A 83 0.42 -5.03 -5.86
CA LEU A 83 0.83 -6.43 -5.61
C LEU A 83 1.73 -6.96 -6.72
N ASP A 84 1.67 -6.35 -7.90
CA ASP A 84 2.57 -6.66 -9.01
C ASP A 84 4.05 -6.43 -8.63
N PRO A 85 4.92 -7.44 -8.77
CA PRO A 85 6.31 -7.35 -8.35
C PRO A 85 7.12 -6.33 -9.15
N ASP A 86 6.74 -6.04 -10.40
CA ASP A 86 7.38 -5.01 -11.24
C ASP A 86 6.94 -3.59 -10.86
N SER A 87 5.76 -3.46 -10.24
CA SER A 87 5.23 -2.19 -9.70
C SER A 87 5.92 -1.72 -8.41
N ARG A 88 6.48 -2.64 -7.60
CA ARG A 88 7.23 -2.28 -6.38
C ARG A 88 8.48 -1.42 -6.63
N ALA A 89 9.05 -1.48 -7.84
CA ALA A 89 10.21 -0.70 -8.26
C ALA A 89 9.84 0.70 -8.78
N LEU A 90 8.57 0.95 -9.12
CA LEU A 90 8.12 2.16 -9.78
C LEU A 90 7.57 3.14 -8.74
N GLY A 91 8.46 3.95 -8.17
CA GLY A 91 8.15 5.04 -7.25
C GLY A 91 7.28 6.17 -7.83
N THR A 92 6.69 6.00 -9.01
CA THR A 92 5.71 6.92 -9.56
C THR A 92 4.94 6.20 -10.66
N VAL A 93 3.62 6.05 -10.54
CA VAL A 93 2.75 5.49 -11.61
C VAL A 93 2.56 6.51 -12.75
N ARG A 94 3.49 7.46 -12.93
CA ARG A 94 3.38 8.62 -13.83
C ARG A 94 3.46 8.27 -15.32
N SER A 95 3.72 7.03 -15.70
CA SER A 95 3.84 6.67 -17.11
C SER A 95 2.83 5.62 -17.53
N LYS A 96 1.72 6.10 -18.13
CA LYS A 96 0.74 5.42 -18.99
C LYS A 96 -0.47 4.83 -18.24
N ALA A 97 -1.60 5.54 -18.27
CA ALA A 97 -2.93 4.99 -17.98
C ALA A 97 -3.25 3.71 -18.79
N SER A 98 -2.73 3.59 -20.02
CA SER A 98 -2.83 2.36 -20.82
C SER A 98 -1.99 1.20 -20.23
N SER A 99 -0.84 1.51 -19.63
CA SER A 99 -0.07 0.52 -18.88
C SER A 99 -0.72 0.19 -17.55
N LEU A 100 -1.40 1.14 -16.90
CA LEU A 100 -2.09 0.86 -15.64
C LEU A 100 -3.22 -0.15 -15.86
N ARG A 101 -4.04 0.04 -16.91
CA ARG A 101 -5.10 -0.91 -17.25
C ARG A 101 -4.54 -2.28 -17.64
N ALA A 102 -3.45 -2.32 -18.41
CA ALA A 102 -2.77 -3.55 -18.77
C ALA A 102 -2.14 -4.25 -17.55
N ASN A 103 -1.54 -3.50 -16.64
CA ASN A 103 -0.94 -4.00 -15.40
C ASN A 103 -2.03 -4.50 -14.44
N LEU A 104 -3.16 -3.80 -14.32
CA LEU A 104 -4.31 -4.24 -13.55
C LEU A 104 -4.91 -5.52 -14.13
N GLU A 105 -5.05 -5.60 -15.46
CA GLU A 105 -5.51 -6.82 -16.13
C GLU A 105 -4.53 -7.98 -15.91
N HIS A 106 -3.23 -7.72 -16.00
CA HIS A 106 -2.20 -8.72 -15.73
C HIS A 106 -2.23 -9.17 -14.26
N SER A 107 -2.21 -8.23 -13.31
CA SER A 107 -2.25 -8.50 -11.87
C SER A 107 -3.50 -9.28 -11.48
N LEU A 108 -4.65 -8.94 -12.06
CA LEU A 108 -5.89 -9.67 -11.82
C LEU A 108 -5.85 -11.07 -12.42
N LYS A 109 -5.32 -11.24 -13.63
CA LYS A 109 -5.10 -12.57 -14.23
C LYS A 109 -4.18 -13.40 -13.35
N GLU A 110 -3.03 -12.87 -12.93
CA GLU A 110 -2.08 -13.58 -12.06
C GLU A 110 -2.71 -13.92 -10.70
N ALA A 111 -3.47 -13.01 -10.09
CA ALA A 111 -4.18 -13.29 -8.84
C ALA A 111 -5.21 -14.43 -9.00
N VAL A 112 -5.98 -14.42 -10.08
CA VAL A 112 -6.95 -15.49 -10.40
C VAL A 112 -6.23 -16.80 -10.72
N TYR A 113 -5.15 -16.77 -11.50
CA TYR A 113 -4.34 -17.96 -11.81
C TYR A 113 -3.74 -18.58 -10.56
N ASN A 114 -3.16 -17.75 -9.68
CA ASN A 114 -2.59 -18.21 -8.41
C ASN A 114 -3.66 -18.81 -7.52
N LEU A 115 -4.84 -18.19 -7.43
CA LEU A 115 -5.97 -18.74 -6.68
C LEU A 115 -6.43 -20.09 -7.26
N LEU A 116 -6.62 -20.18 -8.57
CA LEU A 116 -7.06 -21.42 -9.23
C LEU A 116 -6.01 -22.52 -9.15
N SER A 117 -4.72 -22.18 -9.26
CA SER A 117 -3.63 -23.14 -9.04
C SER A 117 -3.63 -23.61 -7.60
N TRP A 118 -3.75 -22.70 -6.63
CA TRP A 118 -3.83 -23.06 -5.22
C TRP A 118 -5.03 -23.98 -4.95
N VAL A 119 -6.21 -23.68 -5.48
CA VAL A 119 -7.41 -24.54 -5.33
C VAL A 119 -7.17 -25.93 -5.92
N ARG A 120 -6.59 -25.99 -7.13
CA ARG A 120 -6.25 -27.26 -7.78
C ARG A 120 -5.22 -28.07 -6.98
N ASP A 121 -4.22 -27.41 -6.42
CA ASP A 121 -3.14 -28.05 -5.65
C ASP A 121 -3.60 -28.42 -4.22
N ASN A 122 -4.78 -27.95 -3.80
CA ASN A 122 -5.37 -28.17 -2.48
C ASN A 122 -6.82 -28.70 -2.56
N ASP A 123 -7.07 -29.65 -3.47
CA ASP A 123 -8.41 -30.25 -3.75
C ASP A 123 -9.14 -30.81 -2.50
N ASP A 124 -8.40 -31.10 -1.42
CA ASP A 124 -8.91 -31.67 -0.16
C ASP A 124 -9.00 -30.65 1.00
N ARG A 125 -8.63 -29.38 0.78
CA ARG A 125 -8.66 -28.33 1.80
C ARG A 125 -9.77 -27.32 1.54
N GLY A 126 -10.57 -27.05 2.57
CA GLY A 126 -11.64 -26.06 2.51
C GLY A 126 -11.11 -24.63 2.41
N VAL A 127 -11.96 -23.71 1.93
CA VAL A 127 -11.69 -22.26 1.93
C VAL A 127 -11.31 -21.74 3.33
N ASP A 128 -11.82 -22.39 4.38
CA ASP A 128 -11.49 -22.08 5.77
C ASP A 128 -10.01 -22.28 6.10
N ASP A 129 -9.33 -23.23 5.46
CA ASP A 129 -7.90 -23.47 5.68
C ASP A 129 -7.03 -22.47 4.93
N LEU A 130 -7.47 -22.00 3.74
CA LEU A 130 -6.86 -20.84 3.07
C LEU A 130 -6.95 -19.59 3.94
N MET A 131 -8.14 -19.33 4.50
CA MET A 131 -8.37 -18.16 5.35
C MET A 131 -7.50 -18.21 6.61
N LYS A 132 -7.33 -19.39 7.22
CA LYS A 132 -6.37 -19.56 8.32
C LYS A 132 -4.92 -19.31 7.88
N GLU A 133 -4.52 -19.80 6.71
CA GLU A 133 -3.16 -19.62 6.20
C GLU A 133 -2.87 -18.14 5.91
N ILE A 134 -3.83 -17.43 5.32
CA ILE A 134 -3.79 -15.98 5.11
C ILE A 134 -3.70 -15.24 6.46
N ASP A 135 -4.56 -15.60 7.43
CA ASP A 135 -4.52 -15.01 8.78
C ASP A 135 -3.16 -15.25 9.45
N HIS A 136 -2.58 -16.44 9.32
CA HIS A 136 -1.25 -16.74 9.83
C HIS A 136 -0.15 -15.92 9.11
N LEU A 137 -0.27 -15.69 7.80
CA LEU A 137 0.66 -14.86 7.04
C LEU A 137 0.67 -13.40 7.52
N PHE A 138 -0.50 -12.84 7.85
CA PHE A 138 -0.61 -11.48 8.37
C PHE A 138 -0.23 -11.37 9.85
N VAL A 139 -0.48 -12.40 10.66
CA VAL A 139 -0.09 -12.43 12.07
C VAL A 139 1.43 -12.58 12.21
N HIS A 140 2.10 -13.41 11.40
CA HIS A 140 3.55 -13.61 11.48
C HIS A 140 4.38 -12.48 10.85
N SER A 141 3.83 -11.70 9.93
CA SER A 141 4.48 -10.48 9.40
C SER A 141 4.76 -9.43 10.49
N THR A 142 4.02 -9.47 11.62
CA THR A 142 4.27 -8.61 12.79
C THR A 142 5.29 -9.18 13.78
N ALA A 143 5.64 -10.46 13.68
CA ALA A 143 6.52 -11.15 14.63
C ALA A 143 7.99 -11.16 14.19
N ASP A 144 8.27 -11.26 12.89
CA ASP A 144 9.66 -11.37 12.39
C ASP A 144 10.41 -10.03 12.34
N ALA A 145 9.73 -8.91 12.59
CA ALA A 145 10.39 -7.61 12.78
C ALA A 145 11.05 -7.45 14.17
N ASN A 146 10.97 -8.46 15.05
CA ASN A 146 11.47 -8.38 16.43
C ASN A 146 12.55 -9.41 16.78
N VAL A 147 13.16 -10.10 15.81
CA VAL A 147 14.27 -11.02 16.07
C VAL A 147 15.41 -10.78 15.10
N GLN A 148 16.15 -9.69 15.33
CA GLN A 148 17.60 -9.65 15.15
C GLN A 148 18.13 -8.52 16.04
N SER A 149 18.48 -8.95 17.25
CA SER A 149 19.18 -8.17 18.27
C SER A 149 20.61 -7.86 17.88
#